data_AF-W1XTW7-F1
#
_entry.id   AF-W1XTW7-F1
#
_cell.length_a   1.000
_cell.length_b   1.000
_cell.length_c   1.000
_cell.angle_alpha   90.00
_cell.angle_beta   90.00
_cell.angle_gamma   90.00
#
_symmetry.space_group_name_H-M   'P 1'
#
loop_
_entity.id
_entity.type
_entity.pdbx_description
1 polymer ?
#
loop_
_entity_poly.entity_id
_entity_poly.type
_entity_poly.pdbx_seq_one_letter_code
_entity_poly.pdbx_strand_id
1 'polypeptide(L)' 'MTCFLNIYKEYHSPPERNINRIILMFSLTNDLKITINGETKDLGNHIAIINQSDIYFINSASNLVLLSIPVIYFYSKDNK' A
#
# COMPACT_ATOMS: atom_id res chain seq x y z
N MET A 1 3.79 -13.98 -11.61
CA MET A 1 3.49 -12.74 -10.85
C MET A 1 4.28 -12.83 -9.57
N THR A 2 4.99 -11.78 -9.15
CA THR A 2 5.88 -11.79 -7.97
C THR A 2 5.49 -10.71 -6.99
N CYS A 3 5.89 -10.89 -5.73
CA CYS A 3 5.86 -9.82 -4.74
C CYS A 3 6.94 -8.79 -5.07
N PHE A 4 6.66 -7.52 -4.80
CA PHE A 4 7.62 -6.43 -4.96
C PHE A 4 7.80 -5.72 -3.63
N LEU A 5 9.06 -5.60 -3.20
CA LEU A 5 9.47 -4.77 -2.08
C LEU A 5 10.18 -3.54 -2.65
N ASN A 6 9.61 -2.37 -2.45
CA ASN A 6 10.23 -1.11 -2.82
C ASN A 6 10.49 -0.29 -1.56
N ILE A 7 11.64 0.39 -1.54
CA ILE A 7 12.04 1.28 -0.46
C ILE A 7 12.33 2.64 -1.09
N TYR A 8 11.68 3.68 -0.57
CA TYR A 8 11.80 5.04 -1.07
C TYR A 8 12.30 5.97 0.03
N LYS A 9 13.26 6.83 -0.28
CA LYS A 9 13.72 7.85 0.67
C LYS A 9 12.65 8.92 0.91
N GLU A 10 12.06 9.43 -0.16
CA GLU A 10 10.92 10.33 -0.16
C GLU A 10 9.96 9.86 -1.24
N TYR A 11 8.66 9.90 -0.97
CA TYR A 11 7.67 9.44 -1.92
C TYR A 11 6.35 10.19 -1.82
N HIS A 12 5.77 10.48 -2.99
CA HIS A 12 4.40 10.92 -3.16
C HIS A 12 3.85 10.22 -4.40
N SER A 13 2.54 10.04 -4.46
CA SER A 13 1.89 9.42 -5.62
C SER A 13 0.63 10.17 -6.03
N PRO A 14 0.23 10.10 -7.30
CA PRO A 14 -1.12 10.49 -7.71
C PRO A 14 -2.15 9.48 -7.17
N PRO A 15 -3.44 9.86 -7.13
CA PRO A 15 -4.56 8.94 -6.91
C PRO A 15 -4.55 7.80 -7.90
N GLU A 16 -4.56 6.56 -7.40
CA GLU A 16 -4.71 5.37 -8.22
C GLU A 16 -5.65 4.34 -7.57
N ARG A 17 -6.25 3.49 -8.40
CA ARG A 17 -7.02 2.34 -7.93
C ARG A 17 -6.09 1.13 -7.85
N ASN A 18 -6.05 0.48 -6.68
CA ASN A 18 -5.26 -0.74 -6.50
C ASN A 18 -5.96 -1.93 -7.18
N ILE A 19 -5.29 -2.57 -8.15
CA ILE A 19 -5.86 -3.65 -8.96
C ILE A 19 -5.01 -4.92 -8.77
N ASN A 20 -5.69 -6.04 -8.46
CA ASN A 20 -5.12 -7.38 -8.34
C ASN A 20 -3.96 -7.52 -7.34
N ARG A 21 -3.86 -6.62 -6.36
CA ARG A 21 -2.80 -6.58 -5.35
C ARG A 21 -3.35 -6.25 -3.98
N ILE A 22 -2.66 -6.71 -2.94
CA ILE A 22 -2.71 -6.17 -1.58
C ILE A 22 -1.39 -5.43 -1.36
N ILE A 23 -1.45 -4.22 -0.80
CA ILE A 23 -0.25 -3.42 -0.55
C ILE A 23 -0.13 -3.16 0.95
N LEU A 24 1.05 -3.43 1.51
CA LEU A 24 1.42 -3.04 2.87
C LEU A 24 2.41 -1.88 2.82
N MET A 25 2.17 -0.83 3.60
CA MET A 25 3.00 0.38 3.62
C MET A 25 3.27 0.87 5.03
N PHE A 26 4.52 1.24 5.32
CA PHE A 26 4.89 1.91 6.57
C PHE A 26 6.16 2.74 6.38
N SER A 27 6.32 3.78 7.20
CA SER A 27 7.54 4.60 7.22
C SER A 27 8.49 4.11 8.30
N LEU A 28 9.78 4.05 7.98
CA LEU A 28 10.84 3.78 8.97
C LEU A 28 11.12 5.00 9.89
N THR A 29 10.57 6.16 9.56
CA THR A 29 10.74 7.42 10.30
C THR A 29 9.43 7.96 10.87
N ASN A 30 8.38 7.15 10.90
CA ASN A 30 7.03 7.52 11.34
C ASN A 30 6.41 8.69 10.55
N ASP A 31 6.84 8.90 9.30
CA ASP A 31 6.32 9.94 8.43
C ASP A 31 5.67 9.29 7.20
N LEU A 32 4.38 9.06 7.32
CA LEU A 32 3.53 8.53 6.25
C LEU A 32 2.13 9.14 6.36
N LYS A 33 1.80 10.01 5.40
CA LYS A 33 0.47 10.57 5.20
C LYS A 33 -0.13 10.00 3.93
N ILE A 34 -1.27 9.33 4.05
CA ILE A 34 -1.92 8.63 2.96
C ILE A 34 -3.41 8.94 2.95
N THR A 35 -4.00 8.98 1.77
CA THR A 35 -5.44 9.03 1.60
C THR A 35 -5.92 7.72 1.01
N ILE A 36 -6.93 7.12 1.63
CA ILE A 36 -7.56 5.87 1.19
C ILE A 36 -9.07 6.11 1.11
N ASN A 37 -9.65 5.89 -0.07
CA ASN A 37 -11.07 6.11 -0.35
C ASN A 37 -11.60 7.48 0.10
N GLY A 38 -10.77 8.53 -0.04
CA GLY A 38 -11.10 9.91 0.33
C GLY A 38 -10.81 10.27 1.79
N GLU A 39 -10.47 9.32 2.65
CA GLU A 39 -10.11 9.58 4.05
C GLU A 39 -8.58 9.69 4.18
N THR A 40 -8.09 10.85 4.63
CA THR A 40 -6.66 11.08 4.88
C THR A 40 -6.27 10.68 6.29
N LYS A 41 -5.19 9.91 6.41
CA LYS A 41 -4.64 9.40 7.66
C LYS A 41 -3.17 9.75 7.77
N ASP A 42 -2.78 10.22 8.95
CA ASP A 42 -1.38 10.25 9.37
C ASP A 42 -1.11 8.97 10.15
N LEU A 43 -0.20 8.13 9.62
CA LEU A 43 -0.02 6.78 10.11
C LEU A 43 1.06 6.67 11.18
N GLY A 44 1.96 7.64 11.36
CA GLY A 44 3.04 7.50 12.33
C GLY A 44 3.76 6.15 12.21
N ASN A 45 3.74 5.35 13.29
CA ASN A 45 4.32 4.01 13.37
C ASN A 45 3.38 2.85 12.93
N HIS A 46 2.23 3.15 12.32
CA HIS A 46 1.26 2.15 11.87
C HIS A 46 1.55 1.67 10.45
N ILE A 47 1.03 0.48 10.13
CA ILE A 47 1.08 -0.10 8.78
C ILE A 47 -0.26 0.16 8.08
N ALA A 48 -0.22 0.77 6.90
CA ALA A 48 -1.35 0.84 5.99
C ALA A 48 -1.52 -0.47 5.24
N ILE A 49 -2.76 -0.94 5.13
CA ILE A 49 -3.15 -2.05 4.27
C ILE A 49 -4.07 -1.50 3.19
N ILE A 50 -3.67 -1.61 1.93
CA ILE A 50 -4.49 -1.24 0.77
C ILE A 50 -5.00 -2.51 0.13
N ASN A 51 -6.32 -2.66 0.09
CA ASN A 51 -6.97 -3.81 -0.50
C ASN A 51 -7.17 -3.63 -2.00
N GLN A 52 -7.50 -4.72 -2.68
CA GLN A 52 -7.98 -4.64 -4.05
C GLN A 52 -9.21 -3.73 -4.11
N SER A 53 -9.27 -2.91 -5.15
CA SER A 53 -10.33 -1.92 -5.44
C SER A 53 -10.29 -0.63 -4.63
N ASP A 54 -9.47 -0.54 -3.58
CA ASP A 54 -9.25 0.73 -2.86
C ASP A 54 -8.64 1.76 -3.81
N ILE A 55 -9.11 3.01 -3.69
CA ILE A 55 -8.46 4.17 -4.31
C ILE A 55 -7.56 4.78 -3.26
N TYR A 56 -6.28 4.96 -3.57
CA TYR A 56 -5.33 5.50 -2.62
C TYR A 56 -4.31 6.43 -3.29
N PHE A 57 -3.72 7.30 -2.48
CA PHE A 57 -2.49 8.02 -2.83
C PHE A 57 -1.72 8.41 -1.61
N ILE A 58 -0.40 8.45 -1.77
CA ILE A 58 0.53 8.88 -0.73
C ILE A 58 0.69 10.39 -0.86
N ASN A 59 0.15 11.12 0.11
CA ASN A 59 0.28 12.58 0.17
C ASN A 59 1.75 12.97 0.39
N SER A 60 2.42 12.28 1.31
CA SER A 60 3.84 12.43 1.62
C SER A 60 4.32 11.22 2.44
N ALA A 61 5.56 10.80 2.20
CA ALA A 61 6.21 9.80 3.02
C ALA A 61 7.74 9.96 2.99
N SER A 62 8.37 9.67 4.13
CA SER A 62 9.83 9.56 4.26
C SER A 62 10.22 8.13 4.64
N ASN A 63 11.29 7.60 4.06
CA ASN A 63 11.80 6.23 4.27
C ASN A 63 10.69 5.18 4.22
N LEU A 64 9.89 5.24 3.16
CA LEU A 64 8.72 4.39 2.94
C LEU A 64 9.16 2.99 2.54
N VAL A 65 8.59 1.99 3.20
CA VAL A 65 8.61 0.59 2.77
C VAL A 65 7.26 0.26 2.16
N LEU A 66 7.26 -0.26 0.94
CA LEU A 66 6.06 -0.69 0.22
C LEU A 66 6.23 -2.14 -0.23
N LEU A 67 5.37 -3.02 0.29
CA LEU A 67 5.28 -4.41 -0.14
C LEU A 67 3.99 -4.62 -0.94
N SER A 68 4.13 -5.00 -2.21
CA SER A 68 3.02 -5.31 -3.09
C SER A 68 2.90 -6.81 -3.33
N ILE A 69 1.76 -7.38 -2.95
CA ILE A 69 1.48 -8.82 -3.01
C ILE A 69 0.36 -9.07 -4.02
N PRO A 70 0.60 -9.81 -5.12
CA PRO A 70 -0.45 -10.21 -6.05
C PRO A 70 -1.59 -11.01 -5.37
N VAL A 71 -2.85 -10.64 -5.61
CA VAL A 71 -4.02 -11.33 -5.02
C VAL A 71 -4.14 -12.77 -5.51
N ILE A 72 -3.56 -13.10 -6.66
CA ILE A 72 -3.55 -14.47 -7.22
C ILE A 72 -3.04 -15.53 -6.23
N TYR A 73 -2.17 -15.15 -5.29
CA TYR A 73 -1.69 -16.06 -4.25
C TYR A 73 -2.74 -16.44 -3.21
N PHE A 74 -3.80 -15.66 -3.08
CA PHE A 74 -4.89 -15.88 -2.12
C PHE A 74 -6.13 -16.51 -2.75
N TYR A 75 -6.16 -16.67 -4.08
CA TYR A 75 -7.15 -17.53 -4.72
C TYR A 75 -6.76 -18.98 -4.46
N SER A 76 -7.20 -19.53 -3.32
CA SER A 76 -7.35 -20.97 -3.22
C SER A 76 -8.33 -21.36 -4.33
N LYS A 77 -7.96 -22.31 -5.19
CA LYS A 77 -8.99 -23.07 -5.90
C LYS A 77 -9.93 -23.57 -4.81
N ASP A 78 -11.17 -23.10 -4.81
CA ASP A 78 -12.27 -23.87 -4.24
C ASP A 78 -12.31 -25.17 -5.05
N ASN A 79 -11.44 -26.13 -4.68
CA ASN A 79 -11.54 -27.51 -5.09
C ASN A 79 -12.76 -28.07 -4.35
N LYS A 80 -13.95 -27.73 -4.84
CA LYS A 80 -15.15 -28.54 -4.62
C LYS A 80 -15.28 -29.52 -5.77
#